data_AF-A0A8S0FVQ5-F1
#
_entry.id   AF-A0A8S0FVQ5-F1
#
_cell.length_a   1.000
_cell.length_b   1.000
_cell.length_c   1.000
_cell.angle_alpha   90.00
_cell.angle_beta   90.00
_cell.angle_gamma   90.00
#
_symmetry.space_group_name_H-M   'P 1'
#
loop_
_entity.id
_entity.type
_entity.pdbx_description
1 polymer ?
#
loop_
_entity_poly.entity_id
_entity_poly.type
_entity_poly.pdbx_seq_one_letter_code
_entity_poly.pdbx_strand_id
1 'polypeptide(L)'
;MQGLISGGISGANEKISQQRRDLWKAESQFAVLEEAAQRRQLSVQEKSLLAHKDETLEYKRQLAALGDKVTYQERLNALAQQADKFAQQQRAKRAAIDAKSRGLTDRQAEREATEQRLKEQYGDNPLALNNVMSEQKKTWAAEDQLRGNWMAGLKSGWSEWEESATDSMSQVKSAALHADL
;
A
#
# COMPACT_ATOMS: atom_id res chain seq x y z
N MET A 1 -52.66 10.44 14.74
CA MET A 1 -51.61 11.42 15.06
C MET A 1 -50.28 10.86 14.61
N GLN A 2 -49.58 11.61 13.77
CA GLN A 2 -48.28 11.26 13.19
C GLN A 2 -47.15 11.44 14.21
N GLY A 3 -46.05 10.69 13.98
CA GLY A 3 -44.70 11.18 14.23
C GLY A 3 -44.02 10.67 15.50
N LEU A 4 -42.99 9.81 15.30
CA LEU A 4 -41.64 9.95 15.86
C LEU A 4 -40.90 8.61 15.81
N ILE A 5 -40.25 8.31 14.67
CA ILE A 5 -38.95 7.62 14.70
C ILE A 5 -38.03 8.42 13.79
N SER A 6 -37.63 9.59 14.31
CA SER A 6 -36.46 10.31 13.83
C SER A 6 -35.24 9.57 14.38
N GLY A 7 -34.86 8.49 13.72
CA GLY A 7 -33.55 7.86 13.87
C GLY A 7 -32.60 8.50 12.88
N GLY A 8 -32.20 9.74 13.14
CA GLY A 8 -31.15 10.41 12.37
C GLY A 8 -29.88 9.57 12.45
N ILE A 9 -29.45 9.02 11.32
CA ILE A 9 -28.10 8.48 11.16
C ILE A 9 -27.18 9.70 11.06
N SER A 10 -26.84 10.25 12.22
CA SER A 10 -25.68 11.09 12.40
C SER A 10 -24.44 10.25 12.13
N GLY A 11 -23.78 10.47 10.99
CA GLY A 11 -22.55 9.79 10.65
C GLY A 11 -22.32 9.70 9.14
N ALA A 12 -22.26 10.85 8.47
CA ALA A 12 -21.80 10.91 7.08
C ALA A 12 -20.43 10.17 6.98
N ASN A 13 -20.44 9.00 6.33
CA ASN A 13 -19.30 8.11 6.02
C ASN A 13 -19.14 6.78 6.81
N GLU A 14 -20.12 6.33 7.61
CA GLU A 14 -20.13 4.93 8.05
C GLU A 14 -20.60 4.01 6.93
N LYS A 15 -19.65 3.35 6.27
CA LYS A 15 -19.95 2.21 5.39
C LYS A 15 -20.55 1.10 6.25
N ILE A 16 -21.87 0.97 6.22
CA ILE A 16 -22.58 -0.18 6.80
C ILE A 16 -22.26 -1.45 6.01
N SER A 17 -22.32 -2.61 6.66
CA SER A 17 -22.13 -3.89 5.99
C SER A 17 -23.21 -4.16 4.93
N GLN A 18 -22.90 -5.02 3.97
CA GLN A 18 -23.89 -5.45 2.97
C GLN A 18 -25.05 -6.19 3.65
N GLN A 19 -24.74 -6.99 4.66
CA GLN A 19 -25.69 -7.76 5.46
C GLN A 19 -26.67 -6.85 6.20
N ARG A 20 -26.22 -5.69 6.71
CA ARG A 20 -27.10 -4.68 7.31
C ARG A 20 -28.09 -4.10 6.29
N ARG A 21 -27.63 -3.82 5.06
CA ARG A 21 -28.52 -3.39 3.97
C ARG A 21 -29.55 -4.46 3.61
N ASP A 22 -29.12 -5.72 3.58
CA ASP A 22 -30.00 -6.84 3.23
C ASP A 22 -31.02 -7.14 4.33
N LEU A 23 -30.68 -6.90 5.60
CA LEU A 23 -31.64 -6.91 6.71
C LEU A 23 -32.71 -5.85 6.49
N TRP A 24 -32.34 -4.59 6.25
CA TRP A 24 -33.31 -3.51 6.04
C TRP A 24 -34.23 -3.76 4.86
N LYS A 25 -33.72 -4.33 3.77
CA LYS A 25 -34.54 -4.75 2.62
C LYS A 25 -35.56 -5.80 3.03
N ALA A 26 -35.16 -6.81 3.80
CA ALA A 26 -36.06 -7.86 4.27
C ALA A 26 -37.12 -7.30 5.24
N GLU A 27 -36.72 -6.46 6.20
CA GLU A 27 -37.64 -5.80 7.13
C GLU A 27 -38.69 -4.98 6.37
N SER A 28 -38.28 -4.23 5.35
CA SER A 28 -39.18 -3.48 4.48
C SER A 28 -40.13 -4.39 3.69
N GLN A 29 -39.62 -5.47 3.10
CA GLN A 29 -40.46 -6.45 2.37
C GLN A 29 -41.53 -7.08 3.26
N PHE A 30 -41.16 -7.47 4.48
CA PHE A 30 -42.12 -8.04 5.43
C PHE A 30 -43.14 -7.01 5.91
N ALA A 31 -42.74 -5.75 6.15
CA ALA A 31 -43.68 -4.69 6.51
C ALA A 31 -44.74 -4.46 5.42
N VAL A 32 -44.33 -4.43 4.14
CA VAL A 32 -45.26 -4.32 3.01
C VAL A 32 -46.20 -5.52 2.94
N LEU A 33 -45.69 -6.73 3.21
CA LEU A 33 -46.51 -7.94 3.18
C LEU A 33 -47.54 -8.00 4.32
N GLU A 34 -47.18 -7.51 5.50
CA GLU A 34 -48.10 -7.37 6.63
C GLU A 34 -49.18 -6.32 6.36
N GLU A 35 -48.84 -5.20 5.74
CA GLU A 35 -49.82 -4.19 5.31
C GLU A 35 -50.79 -4.75 4.26
N ALA A 36 -50.27 -5.55 3.31
CA ALA A 36 -51.11 -6.24 2.33
C ALA A 36 -52.07 -7.24 3.00
N ALA A 37 -51.64 -7.92 4.06
CA ALA A 37 -52.47 -8.86 4.84
C ALA A 37 -53.70 -8.18 5.49
N GLN A 38 -53.58 -6.89 5.83
CA GLN A 38 -54.68 -6.10 6.39
C GLN A 38 -55.67 -5.62 5.33
N ARG A 39 -55.24 -5.51 4.07
CA ARG A 39 -56.05 -4.94 2.98
C ARG A 39 -56.68 -5.99 2.06
N ARG A 40 -56.06 -7.17 1.94
CA ARG A 40 -56.52 -8.24 1.06
C ARG A 40 -56.17 -9.62 1.61
N GLN A 41 -56.81 -10.64 1.03
CA GLN A 41 -56.42 -12.01 1.28
C GLN A 41 -55.05 -12.31 0.65
N LEU A 42 -54.14 -12.84 1.48
CA LEU A 42 -52.81 -13.27 1.04
C LEU A 42 -52.86 -14.62 0.31
N SER A 43 -51.94 -14.79 -0.64
CA SER A 43 -51.69 -16.09 -1.29
C SER A 43 -51.11 -17.10 -0.29
N VAL A 44 -51.15 -18.39 -0.65
CA VAL A 44 -50.57 -19.46 0.19
C VAL A 44 -49.06 -19.23 0.40
N GLN A 45 -48.36 -18.75 -0.63
CA GLN A 45 -46.93 -18.45 -0.56
C GLN A 45 -46.65 -17.25 0.37
N GLU A 46 -47.44 -16.20 0.27
CA GLU A 46 -47.33 -15.01 1.12
C GLU A 46 -47.58 -15.32 2.60
N LYS A 47 -48.56 -16.19 2.89
CA LYS A 47 -48.82 -16.68 4.25
C LYS A 47 -47.67 -17.51 4.80
N SER A 48 -47.12 -18.42 3.99
CA SER A 48 -45.95 -19.21 4.36
C SER A 48 -44.75 -18.30 4.65
N LEU A 49 -44.52 -17.29 3.80
CA LEU A 49 -43.44 -16.32 3.99
C LEU A 49 -43.60 -15.54 5.30
N LEU A 50 -44.80 -15.06 5.63
CA LEU A 50 -45.07 -14.39 6.92
C LEU A 50 -44.89 -15.33 8.12
N ALA A 51 -45.24 -16.61 7.99
CA ALA A 51 -45.06 -17.58 9.07
C ALA A 51 -43.58 -17.78 9.46
N HIS A 52 -42.66 -17.60 8.52
CA HIS A 52 -41.21 -17.68 8.75
C HIS A 52 -40.53 -16.31 8.88
N LYS A 53 -41.30 -15.22 9.04
CA LYS A 53 -40.77 -13.85 9.13
C LYS A 53 -39.73 -13.71 10.23
N ASP A 54 -40.08 -14.10 11.45
CA ASP A 54 -39.25 -13.85 12.63
C ASP A 54 -37.92 -14.61 12.55
N GLU A 55 -37.97 -15.87 12.13
CA GLU A 55 -36.79 -16.70 11.90
C GLU A 55 -35.87 -16.09 10.82
N THR A 56 -36.46 -15.66 9.70
CA THR A 56 -35.71 -15.03 8.60
C THR A 56 -35.06 -13.73 9.04
N LEU A 57 -35.80 -12.87 9.76
CA LEU A 57 -35.28 -11.59 10.24
C LEU A 57 -34.21 -11.77 11.30
N GLU A 58 -34.38 -12.71 12.23
CA GLU A 58 -33.40 -12.97 13.28
C GLU A 58 -32.09 -13.50 12.71
N TYR A 59 -32.17 -14.41 11.74
CA TYR A 59 -30.99 -14.87 11.02
C TYR A 59 -30.26 -13.72 10.30
N LYS A 60 -31.01 -12.82 9.63
CA LYS A 60 -30.43 -11.64 8.97
C LYS A 60 -29.84 -10.64 9.97
N ARG A 61 -30.40 -10.51 11.18
CA ARG A 61 -29.82 -9.67 12.26
C ARG A 61 -28.47 -10.19 12.72
N GLN A 62 -28.36 -11.50 12.90
CA GLN A 62 -27.09 -12.13 13.27
C GLN A 62 -26.02 -11.90 12.19
N LEU A 63 -26.38 -12.12 10.92
CA LEU A 63 -25.48 -11.83 9.79
C LEU A 63 -25.10 -10.35 9.71
N ALA A 64 -26.04 -9.44 9.94
CA ALA A 64 -25.77 -8.00 9.95
C ALA A 64 -24.82 -7.61 11.08
N ALA A 65 -25.00 -8.17 12.29
CA ALA A 65 -24.11 -7.93 13.43
C ALA A 65 -22.69 -8.45 13.17
N LEU A 66 -22.54 -9.62 12.54
CA LEU A 66 -21.22 -10.13 12.13
C LEU A 66 -20.61 -9.28 11.02
N GLY A 67 -21.40 -8.91 10.01
CA GLY A 67 -20.95 -8.05 8.92
C GLY A 67 -20.43 -6.71 9.42
N ASP A 68 -21.14 -6.07 10.35
CA ASP A 68 -20.72 -4.78 10.91
C ASP A 68 -19.42 -4.89 11.71
N LYS A 69 -19.23 -5.99 12.46
CA LYS A 69 -17.96 -6.26 13.16
C LYS A 69 -16.80 -6.40 12.17
N VAL A 70 -16.99 -7.11 11.06
CA VAL A 70 -15.97 -7.27 10.03
C VAL A 70 -15.63 -5.92 9.40
N THR A 71 -16.63 -5.15 8.96
CA THR A 71 -16.39 -3.83 8.36
C THR A 71 -15.70 -2.86 9.32
N TYR A 72 -16.05 -2.91 10.61
CA TYR A 72 -15.36 -2.13 11.63
C TYR A 72 -13.89 -2.55 11.77
N GLN A 73 -13.62 -3.85 11.82
CA GLN A 73 -12.25 -4.36 11.93
C GLN A 73 -11.41 -4.02 10.69
N GLU A 74 -11.98 -4.12 9.48
CA GLU A 74 -11.31 -3.70 8.25
C GLU A 74 -10.91 -2.22 8.30
N ARG A 75 -11.80 -1.36 8.83
CA ARG A 75 -11.49 0.07 9.02
C ARG A 75 -10.36 0.29 10.01
N LEU A 76 -10.35 -0.44 11.13
CA LEU A 76 -9.26 -0.36 12.11
C LEU A 76 -7.94 -0.85 11.50
N ASN A 77 -7.96 -1.94 10.74
CA ASN A 77 -6.77 -2.47 10.07
C ASN A 77 -6.25 -1.49 9.02
N ALA A 78 -7.13 -0.84 8.24
CA ALA A 78 -6.75 0.18 7.28
C ALA A 78 -6.11 1.40 7.96
N LEU A 79 -6.64 1.83 9.11
CA LEU A 79 -6.08 2.92 9.89
C LEU A 79 -4.70 2.57 10.46
N ALA A 80 -4.53 1.35 11.00
CA ALA A 80 -3.25 0.85 11.47
C ALA A 80 -2.21 0.82 10.34
N GLN A 81 -2.59 0.30 9.17
CA GLN A 81 -1.73 0.31 7.98
C GLN A 81 -1.35 1.72 7.55
N GLN A 82 -2.27 2.68 7.59
CA GLN A 82 -1.98 4.08 7.26
C GLN A 82 -0.99 4.70 8.26
N ALA A 83 -1.18 4.43 9.55
CA ALA A 83 -0.28 4.89 10.61
C ALA A 83 1.13 4.29 10.43
N ASP A 84 1.24 2.99 10.14
CA ASP A 84 2.51 2.33 9.86
C ASP A 84 3.21 2.93 8.63
N LYS A 85 2.46 3.19 7.56
CA LYS A 85 3.01 3.81 6.34
C LYS A 85 3.56 5.21 6.65
N PHE A 86 2.84 6.01 7.43
CA PHE A 86 3.29 7.31 7.86
C PHE A 86 4.53 7.21 8.76
N ALA A 87 4.53 6.30 9.73
CA ALA A 87 5.67 6.07 10.61
C ALA A 87 6.93 5.68 9.82
N GLN A 88 6.79 4.79 8.83
CA GLN A 88 7.87 4.42 7.92
C GLN A 88 8.40 5.62 7.12
N GLN A 89 7.51 6.45 6.56
CA GLN A 89 7.92 7.68 5.86
C GLN A 89 8.71 8.63 6.79
N GLN A 90 8.27 8.80 8.04
CA GLN A 90 8.98 9.66 9.00
C GLN A 90 10.31 9.05 9.45
N ARG A 91 10.42 7.72 9.57
CA ARG A 91 11.70 7.04 9.80
C ARG A 91 12.66 7.28 8.64
N ALA A 92 12.21 7.12 7.40
CA ALA A 92 13.03 7.38 6.22
C ALA A 92 13.54 8.84 6.16
N LYS A 93 12.67 9.82 6.44
CA LYS A 93 13.07 11.24 6.52
C LYS A 93 14.13 11.48 7.61
N ARG A 94 13.95 10.91 8.80
CA ARG A 94 14.93 11.02 9.90
C ARG A 94 16.26 10.34 9.55
N ALA A 95 16.23 9.17 8.93
CA ALA A 95 17.42 8.48 8.46
C ALA A 95 18.18 9.29 7.41
N ALA A 96 17.47 9.94 6.48
CA ALA A 96 18.10 10.82 5.49
C ALA A 96 18.76 12.07 6.14
N ILE A 97 18.09 12.68 7.13
CA ILE A 97 18.66 13.82 7.88
C ILE A 97 19.91 13.39 8.66
N ASP A 98 19.84 12.24 9.34
CA ASP A 98 20.94 11.70 10.14
C ASP A 98 22.12 11.25 9.27
N ALA A 99 21.87 10.68 8.10
CA ALA A 99 22.94 10.36 7.15
C ALA A 99 23.62 11.62 6.63
N LYS A 100 22.85 12.67 6.29
CA LYS A 100 23.40 13.96 5.88
C LYS A 100 24.25 14.60 6.99
N SER A 101 23.85 14.48 8.25
CA SER A 101 24.64 15.00 9.38
C SER A 101 25.92 14.20 9.64
N ARG A 102 25.90 12.88 9.39
CA ARG A 102 27.07 11.98 9.48
C ARG A 102 27.99 12.06 8.26
N GLY A 103 27.67 12.85 7.24
CA GLY A 103 28.42 12.91 5.97
C GLY A 103 28.32 11.63 5.15
N LEU A 104 27.33 10.78 5.44
CA LEU A 104 27.06 9.57 4.68
C LEU A 104 26.43 9.91 3.33
N THR A 105 26.75 9.10 2.33
CA THR A 105 26.02 9.16 1.05
C THR A 105 24.58 8.68 1.25
N ASP A 106 23.63 9.21 0.46
CA ASP A 106 22.22 8.78 0.51
C ASP A 106 22.07 7.25 0.41
N ARG A 107 22.94 6.61 -0.39
CA ARG A 107 23.01 5.15 -0.53
C ARG A 107 23.35 4.45 0.79
N GLN A 108 24.32 4.95 1.56
CA GLN A 108 24.66 4.36 2.85
C GLN A 108 23.49 4.51 3.84
N ALA A 109 22.82 5.66 3.82
CA ALA A 109 21.61 5.91 4.59
C ALA A 109 20.51 4.88 4.31
N GLU A 110 20.24 4.65 3.01
CA GLU A 110 19.21 3.71 2.56
C GLU A 110 19.54 2.27 2.95
N ARG A 111 20.81 1.87 2.88
CA ARG A 111 21.26 0.53 3.30
C ARG A 111 21.07 0.33 4.80
N GLU A 112 21.52 1.27 5.63
CA GLU A 112 21.34 1.21 7.07
C GLU A 112 19.85 1.18 7.46
N ALA A 113 19.03 2.01 6.83
CA ALA A 113 17.58 2.04 7.08
C ALA A 113 16.90 0.73 6.66
N THR A 114 17.30 0.14 5.54
CA THR A 114 16.78 -1.16 5.07
C THR A 114 17.19 -2.28 6.01
N GLU A 115 18.45 -2.31 6.46
CA GLU A 115 18.94 -3.29 7.43
C GLU A 115 18.20 -3.19 8.77
N GLN A 116 17.99 -1.97 9.29
CA GLN A 116 17.21 -1.75 10.51
C GLN A 116 15.77 -2.26 10.34
N ARG A 117 15.11 -1.95 9.22
CA ARG A 117 13.76 -2.44 8.93
C ARG A 117 13.69 -3.97 8.87
N LEU A 118 14.66 -4.62 8.24
CA LEU A 118 14.70 -6.09 8.18
C LEU A 118 14.89 -6.69 9.57
N LYS A 119 15.75 -6.10 10.42
CA LYS A 119 15.91 -6.51 11.82
C LYS A 119 14.64 -6.32 12.65
N GLU A 120 13.91 -5.21 12.46
CA GLU A 120 12.62 -4.97 13.13
C GLU A 120 11.56 -6.00 12.69
N GLN A 121 11.50 -6.31 11.39
CA GLN A 121 10.46 -7.18 10.83
C GLN A 121 10.70 -8.68 11.08
N TYR A 122 11.97 -9.11 11.13
CA TYR A 122 12.35 -10.51 11.24
C TYR A 122 13.15 -10.83 12.52
N GLY A 123 13.23 -9.90 13.47
CA GLY A 123 14.05 -10.05 14.69
C GLY A 123 13.71 -11.29 15.52
N ASP A 124 12.44 -11.68 15.55
CA ASP A 124 11.97 -12.87 16.26
C ASP A 124 12.27 -14.20 15.54
N ASN A 125 12.75 -14.14 14.28
CA ASN A 125 13.15 -15.30 13.50
C ASN A 125 14.54 -15.10 12.87
N PRO A 126 15.61 -15.49 13.59
CA PRO A 126 16.98 -15.31 13.14
C PRO A 126 17.31 -15.99 11.81
N LEU A 127 16.68 -17.12 11.50
CA LEU A 127 16.84 -17.83 10.22
C LEU A 127 16.26 -17.02 9.07
N ALA A 128 15.02 -16.54 9.22
CA ALA A 128 14.38 -15.69 8.22
C ALA A 128 15.15 -14.39 8.03
N LEU A 129 15.58 -13.74 9.12
CA LEU A 129 16.39 -12.53 9.09
C LEU A 129 17.69 -12.73 8.30
N ASN A 130 18.42 -13.82 8.58
CA ASN A 130 19.66 -14.11 7.86
C ASN A 130 19.40 -14.34 6.37
N ASN A 131 18.35 -15.06 6.01
CA ASN A 131 18.01 -15.31 4.61
C ASN A 131 17.67 -14.01 3.87
N VAL A 132 16.78 -13.17 4.41
CA VAL A 132 16.41 -11.91 3.76
C VAL A 132 17.57 -10.92 3.71
N MET A 133 18.39 -10.85 4.76
CA MET A 133 19.60 -10.00 4.77
C MET A 133 20.64 -10.47 3.75
N SER A 134 20.81 -11.78 3.58
CA SER A 134 21.72 -12.36 2.59
C SER A 134 21.30 -11.99 1.17
N GLU A 135 20.02 -12.16 0.83
CA GLU A 135 19.50 -11.78 -0.49
C GLU A 135 19.64 -10.26 -0.73
N GLN A 136 19.31 -9.43 0.27
CA GLN A 136 19.47 -7.98 0.17
C GLN A 136 20.93 -7.56 -0.09
N LYS A 137 21.89 -8.22 0.56
CA LYS A 137 23.32 -7.98 0.34
C LYS A 137 23.78 -8.35 -1.07
N LYS A 138 23.21 -9.40 -1.67
CA LYS A 138 23.51 -9.76 -3.07
C LYS A 138 23.05 -8.65 -4.02
N THR A 139 21.87 -8.07 -3.80
CA THR A 139 21.38 -6.93 -4.58
C THR A 139 22.34 -5.74 -4.48
N TRP A 140 22.75 -5.38 -3.27
CA TRP A 140 23.71 -4.29 -3.07
C TRP A 140 25.06 -4.52 -3.75
N ALA A 141 25.55 -5.77 -3.75
CA ALA A 141 26.78 -6.13 -4.44
C ALA A 141 26.65 -5.97 -5.97
N ALA A 142 25.51 -6.39 -6.55
CA ALA A 142 25.24 -6.23 -7.97
C ALA A 142 25.11 -4.74 -8.37
N GLU A 143 24.43 -3.92 -7.56
CA GLU A 143 24.34 -2.47 -7.75
C GLU A 143 25.72 -1.79 -7.71
N ASP A 144 26.57 -2.22 -6.78
CA ASP A 144 27.91 -1.67 -6.61
C ASP A 144 28.82 -2.03 -7.79
N GLN A 145 28.72 -3.27 -8.28
CA GLN A 145 29.45 -3.71 -9.47
C GLN A 145 28.99 -2.95 -10.73
N LEU A 146 27.69 -2.81 -10.93
CA LEU A 146 27.14 -2.04 -12.06
C LEU A 146 27.65 -0.60 -12.05
N ARG A 147 27.66 0.03 -10.87
CA ARG A 147 28.18 1.39 -10.71
C ARG A 147 29.69 1.46 -10.94
N GLY A 148 30.45 0.51 -10.43
CA GLY A 148 31.89 0.42 -10.66
C GLY A 148 32.20 0.36 -12.15
N ASN A 149 31.49 -0.49 -12.88
CA ASN A 149 31.61 -0.62 -14.33
C ASN A 149 31.23 0.68 -15.06
N TRP A 150 30.13 1.32 -14.66
CA TRP A 150 29.71 2.60 -15.24
C TRP A 150 30.74 3.72 -15.01
N MET A 151 31.29 3.84 -13.79
CA MET A 151 32.34 4.82 -13.48
C MET A 151 33.65 4.53 -14.21
N ALA A 152 34.00 3.26 -14.39
CA ALA A 152 35.17 2.87 -15.17
C ALA A 152 35.01 3.26 -16.64
N GLY A 153 33.84 3.00 -17.24
CA GLY A 153 33.52 3.40 -18.60
C GLY A 153 33.48 4.92 -18.80
N LEU A 154 32.98 5.67 -17.80
CA LEU A 154 33.04 7.13 -17.83
C LEU A 154 34.50 7.61 -17.83
N LYS A 155 35.33 7.11 -16.91
CA LYS A 155 36.74 7.48 -16.83
C LYS A 155 37.51 7.14 -18.11
N SER A 156 37.26 5.96 -18.69
CA SER A 156 37.90 5.59 -19.95
C SER A 156 37.47 6.50 -21.10
N GLY A 157 36.17 6.82 -21.21
CA GLY A 157 35.69 7.74 -22.25
C GLY A 157 36.25 9.15 -22.14
N TRP A 158 36.46 9.67 -20.92
CA TRP A 158 37.15 10.95 -20.72
C TRP A 158 38.64 10.89 -21.10
N SER A 159 39.33 9.80 -20.75
CA SER A 159 40.74 9.57 -21.14
C SER A 159 40.89 9.49 -22.66
N GLU A 160 40.01 8.75 -23.33
CA GLU A 160 40.00 8.60 -24.80
C GLU A 160 39.75 9.94 -25.51
N TRP A 161 38.87 10.79 -24.96
CA TRP A 161 38.62 12.13 -25.48
C TRP A 161 39.86 13.04 -25.34
N GLU A 162 40.53 13.01 -24.18
CA GLU A 162 41.77 13.78 -23.93
C GLU A 162 42.91 13.34 -24.85
N GLU A 163 43.10 12.03 -25.03
CA GLU A 163 44.08 11.45 -25.94
C GLU A 163 43.79 11.84 -27.40
N SER A 164 42.53 11.72 -27.84
CA SER A 164 42.13 12.09 -29.21
C SER A 164 42.34 13.57 -29.52
N ALA A 165 42.08 14.47 -28.56
CA ALA A 165 42.33 15.90 -28.73
C ALA A 165 43.83 16.21 -28.86
N THR A 166 44.67 15.52 -28.08
CA THR A 166 46.13 15.67 -28.09
C THR A 166 46.74 15.13 -29.38
N ASP A 167 46.26 14.00 -29.87
CA ASP A 167 46.69 13.39 -31.14
C ASP A 167 46.30 14.27 -32.34
N SER A 168 45.07 14.81 -32.36
CA SER A 168 44.60 15.69 -33.43
C SER A 168 45.44 16.97 -33.53
N MET A 169 45.81 17.58 -32.40
CA MET A 169 46.71 18.74 -32.34
C MET A 169 48.10 18.40 -32.89
N SER A 170 48.60 17.20 -32.58
CA SER A 170 49.90 16.73 -33.05
C SER A 170 49.92 16.50 -34.56
N GLN A 171 48.85 15.96 -35.14
CA GLN A 171 48.70 15.77 -36.59
C GLN A 171 48.61 17.10 -37.36
N VAL A 172 47.90 18.10 -36.84
CA VAL A 172 47.84 19.43 -37.45
C VAL A 172 49.22 20.09 -37.42
N LYS A 173 49.95 19.96 -36.31
CA LYS A 173 51.30 20.51 -36.18
C LYS A 173 52.30 19.85 -37.12
N SER A 174 52.24 18.53 -37.30
CA SER A 174 53.10 17.83 -38.27
C SER A 174 52.76 18.20 -39.71
N ALA A 175 51.46 18.31 -40.05
CA ALA A 175 51.04 18.78 -41.37
C ALA A 175 51.50 20.21 -41.66
N ALA A 176 51.46 21.12 -40.67
CA ALA A 176 51.98 22.47 -40.79
C ALA A 176 53.51 22.49 -40.98
N LEU A 177 54.26 21.65 -40.23
CA LEU A 177 55.71 21.51 -40.37
C LEU A 177 56.13 20.90 -41.72
N HIS A 178 55.28 20.09 -42.35
CA HIS A 178 55.54 19.52 -43.68
C HIS A 178 55.06 20.41 -44.83
N ALA A 179 54.23 21.41 -44.58
CA ALA A 179 53.78 22.39 -45.58
C ALA A 179 54.74 23.59 -45.75
N ASP A 180 55.69 23.77 -44.82
CA ASP A 180 56.73 24.81 -44.83
C ASP A 180 58.09 24.34 -45.46
N LEU A 181 58.09 23.25 -46.23
CA LEU A 181 59.21 22.77 -47.07
C LEU A 181 58.85 22.86 -48.56
#